data_AF-A0A3D3ME36-F1
#
_entry.id   AF-A0A3D3ME36-F1
#
_cell.length_a   1.000
_cell.length_b   1.000
_cell.length_c   1.000
_cell.angle_alpha   90.00
_cell.angle_beta   90.00
_cell.angle_gamma   90.00
#
_symmetry.space_group_name_H-M   'P 1'
#
loop_
_entity.id
_entity.type
_entity.pdbx_description
1 polymer ?
#
loop_
_entity_poly.entity_id
_entity_poly.type
_entity_poly.pdbx_seq_one_letter_code
_entity_poly.pdbx_strand_id
1 'polypeptide(L)' 'WKLKNAFPLKLQSTDLKAEGNEVAVETLEIAHEGLTIENN' A
#
# COMPACT_ATOMS: atom_id res chain seq x y z
N TRP A 1 -12.07 -2.97 9.08
CA TRP A 1 -10.96 -3.93 9.03
C TRP A 1 -9.87 -3.53 9.99
N LYS A 2 -9.26 -4.49 10.68
CA LYS A 2 -8.10 -4.30 11.59
C LYS A 2 -7.01 -5.32 11.24
N LEU A 3 -5.77 -4.86 11.09
CA LEU A 3 -4.60 -5.71 10.78
C LEU A 3 -3.76 -5.93 12.05
N LYS A 4 -3.25 -7.15 12.24
CA LYS A 4 -2.34 -7.50 13.34
C LYS A 4 -0.90 -7.52 12.83
N ASN A 5 0.02 -6.86 13.56
CA ASN A 5 1.47 -6.88 13.33
C ASN A 5 1.82 -6.71 11.84
N ALA A 6 1.53 -5.52 11.32
CA ALA A 6 1.70 -5.21 9.91
C ALA A 6 3.05 -4.53 9.67
N PHE A 7 3.89 -5.10 8.81
CA PHE A 7 5.24 -4.62 8.53
C PHE A 7 5.43 -4.33 7.03
N PRO A 8 6.10 -3.22 6.68
CA PRO A 8 6.36 -2.88 5.29
C PRO A 8 7.35 -3.88 4.70
N LEU A 9 7.02 -4.38 3.51
CA LEU A 9 7.92 -5.25 2.74
C LEU A 9 8.58 -4.51 1.59
N LYS A 10 7.78 -3.72 0.87
CA LYS A 10 8.25 -3.05 -0.34
C LYS A 10 7.52 -1.73 -0.52
N LEU A 11 8.28 -0.71 -0.89
CA LEU A 11 7.77 0.57 -1.33
C LEU A 11 8.17 0.76 -2.79
N GLN A 12 7.18 0.97 -3.65
CA GLN A 12 7.38 1.33 -5.04
C GLN A 12 6.81 2.72 -5.24
N SER A 13 7.70 3.69 -5.50
CA SER A 13 7.29 5.04 -5.85
C SER A 13 6.82 5.09 -7.30
N THR A 14 6.26 6.24 -7.67
CA THR A 14 5.72 6.47 -9.00
C THR A 14 6.82 6.69 -10.04
N ASP A 15 6.49 6.45 -11.31
CA ASP A 15 7.40 6.75 -12.41
C ASP A 15 7.38 8.25 -12.73
N LEU A 16 8.51 8.92 -12.54
CA LEU A 16 8.64 10.34 -12.83
C LEU A 16 8.97 10.56 -14.32
N LYS A 17 7.93 10.65 -15.15
CA LYS A 17 8.04 10.97 -16.58
C LYS A 17 7.63 12.41 -16.82
N ALA A 18 8.53 13.22 -17.39
CA ALA A 18 8.29 14.66 -17.63
C ALA A 18 7.14 14.93 -18.61
N GLU A 19 6.85 13.99 -19.50
CA GLU A 19 5.75 14.07 -20.47
C GLU A 19 4.50 13.28 -20.04
N GLY A 20 4.57 12.59 -18.90
CA GLY A 20 3.48 11.78 -18.37
C GLY A 20 2.37 12.65 -17.82
N ASN A 21 1.13 12.38 -18.22
CA ASN A 21 -0.07 13.06 -17.73
C ASN A 21 -0.88 12.17 -16.77
N GLU A 22 -0.37 10.98 -16.46
CA GLU A 22 -0.97 10.07 -15.51
C GLU A 22 -0.82 10.56 -14.06
N VAL A 23 -1.75 10.16 -13.21
CA VAL A 23 -1.64 10.44 -11.78
C VAL A 23 -0.48 9.63 -11.18
N ALA A 24 0.33 10.31 -10.37
CA ALA A 24 1.36 9.67 -9.58
C ALA A 24 0.73 8.72 -8.56
N VAL A 25 0.99 7.42 -8.70
CA VAL A 25 0.57 6.38 -7.74
C VAL A 25 1.79 5.73 -7.13
N GLU A 26 1.77 5.62 -5.81
CA GLU A 26 2.76 4.88 -5.02
C GLU A 26 2.10 3.62 -4.44
N THR A 27 2.88 2.55 -4.34
CA THR A 27 2.42 1.26 -3.84
C THR A 27 3.26 0.85 -2.63
N LEU A 28 2.59 0.59 -1.50
CA LEU A 28 3.18 0.00 -0.31
C LEU A 28 2.64 -1.41 -0.11
N GLU A 29 3.52 -2.39 -0.17
CA GLU A 29 3.21 -3.79 0.14
C GLU A 29 3.53 -4.06 1.62
N ILE A 30 2.58 -4.68 2.31
CA ILE A 30 2.66 -4.92 3.76
C ILE A 30 2.36 -6.39 4.02
N ALA A 31 3.22 -7.05 4.80
CA ALA A 31 2.90 -8.35 5.39
C ALA A 31 2.18 -8.12 6.72
N HIS A 32 1.12 -8.88 6.97
CA HIS A 32 0.38 -8.83 8.22
C HIS A 32 0.10 -10.24 8.73
N GLU A 33 0.07 -10.40 10.05
CA GLU A 33 -0.16 -11.71 10.70
C GLU A 33 -1.65 -12.04 10.88
N GLY A 34 -2.55 -11.13 10.53
CA GLY A 34 -3.99 -11.39 10.56
C GLY A 34 -4.85 -10.18 10.20
N LEU A 35 -6.05 -10.45 9.67
CA LEU A 35 -7.07 -9.47 9.32
C LEU A 35 -8.38 -9.80 10.05
N THR A 36 -8.95 -8.82 10.74
CA THR A 36 -10.28 -8.92 11.35
C THR A 36 -11.25 -7.94 10.68
N ILE A 37 -12.43 -8.44 10.32
CA ILE A 37 -13.54 -7.64 9.82
C ILE A 37 -14.52 -7.42 10.98
N GLU A 38 -14.78 -6.16 11.31
CA GLU A 38 -15.71 -5.77 12.35
C GLU A 38 -16.86 -5.04 11.66
N ASN A 39 -18.09 -5.55 11.86
CA ASN A 39 -19.32 -4.92 11.42
C ASN A 39 -20.09 -4.50 12.69
N ASN A 40 -20.51 -3.24 12.73
CA ASN A 40 -21.37 -2.70 13.77
C ASN A 40 -22.79 -3.25 13.66
#